data_AF-A0A929YCF4-F1
#
_entry.id   AF-A0A929YCF4-F1
#
_cell.length_a   1.000
_cell.length_b   1.000
_cell.length_c   1.000
_cell.angle_alpha   90.00
_cell.angle_beta   90.00
_cell.angle_gamma   90.00
#
_symmetry.space_group_name_H-M   'P 1'
#
loop_
_entity.id
_entity.type
_entity.pdbx_description
1 polymer ?
#
loop_
_entity_poly.entity_id
_entity_poly.type
_entity_poly.pdbx_seq_one_letter_code
_entity_poly.pdbx_strand_id
1 'polypeptide(L)'
;MAQGRITYAKKNIAFGYMGTLLTALLGFAARKLFILRLDGALLGVNDLYTGILSVLSLAELGIGTALNFSLYKPIAEGDREKIKSCMALYKKSYRVIAFVVGTIGVLLIPFLKYIIKDPGKIGARDLTLYYCIFLFNSVTSYLVAYKYSLVNAEQRGYIQTNITTVTKLISVSAQIAVLFATSNFYAYLLTDAAIQL
;
A
#
# COMPACT_ATOMS: atom_id res chain seq x y z
N MET A 1 19.68 -2.19 -34.41
CA MET A 1 18.84 -1.59 -33.34
C MET A 1 18.15 -2.60 -32.40
N ALA A 2 17.94 -3.88 -32.80
CA ALA A 2 17.28 -4.88 -31.93
C ALA A 2 18.13 -5.42 -30.76
N GLN A 3 19.46 -5.54 -30.93
CA GLN A 3 20.38 -6.05 -29.88
C GLN A 3 20.45 -5.17 -28.62
N GLY A 4 20.26 -3.85 -28.75
CA GLY A 4 20.18 -2.95 -27.60
C GLY A 4 18.94 -3.25 -26.74
N ARG A 5 17.76 -3.35 -27.36
CA ARG A 5 16.48 -3.62 -26.66
C ARG A 5 16.49 -4.94 -25.90
N ILE A 6 17.08 -6.00 -26.46
CA ILE A 6 17.19 -7.31 -25.79
C ILE A 6 18.15 -7.24 -24.59
N THR A 7 19.27 -6.52 -24.70
CA THR A 7 20.23 -6.36 -23.59
C THR A 7 19.64 -5.54 -22.43
N TYR A 8 18.94 -4.45 -22.72
CA TYR A 8 18.23 -3.67 -21.70
C TYR A 8 17.06 -4.45 -21.08
N ALA A 9 16.32 -5.22 -21.88
CA ALA A 9 15.27 -6.11 -21.38
C ALA A 9 15.83 -7.16 -20.42
N LYS A 10 16.94 -7.83 -20.77
CA LYS A 10 17.62 -8.79 -19.88
C LYS A 10 18.08 -8.16 -18.57
N LYS A 11 18.66 -6.95 -18.62
CA LYS A 11 19.05 -6.22 -17.40
C LYS A 11 17.84 -5.88 -16.54
N ASN A 12 16.78 -5.31 -17.11
CA ASN A 12 15.55 -4.99 -16.36
C ASN A 12 14.91 -6.22 -15.72
N ILE A 13 14.86 -7.34 -16.45
CA ILE A 13 14.34 -8.61 -15.93
C ILE A 13 15.21 -9.10 -14.76
N ALA A 14 16.54 -9.11 -14.92
CA ALA A 14 17.47 -9.53 -13.87
C ALA A 14 17.38 -8.64 -12.61
N PHE A 15 17.36 -7.32 -12.79
CA PHE A 15 17.20 -6.37 -11.67
C PHE A 15 15.82 -6.51 -11.00
N GLY A 16 14.75 -6.71 -11.78
CA GLY A 16 13.40 -6.92 -11.24
C GLY A 16 13.30 -8.19 -10.39
N TYR A 17 13.85 -9.31 -10.87
CA TYR A 17 13.90 -10.55 -10.10
C TYR A 17 14.78 -10.43 -8.87
N MET A 18 15.95 -9.80 -8.98
CA MET A 18 16.85 -9.61 -7.85
C MET A 18 16.23 -8.72 -6.76
N GLY A 19 15.55 -7.64 -7.15
CA GLY A 19 14.81 -6.77 -6.23
C GLY A 19 13.65 -7.50 -5.54
N THR A 20 12.92 -8.34 -6.28
CA THR A 20 11.85 -9.18 -5.72
C THR A 20 12.37 -10.17 -4.70
N LEU A 21 13.47 -10.87 -5.03
CA LEU A 21 14.10 -11.85 -4.15
C LEU A 21 14.65 -11.19 -2.88
N LEU A 22 15.32 -10.04 -3.01
CA LEU A 22 15.81 -9.27 -1.87
C LEU A 22 14.67 -8.82 -0.96
N THR A 23 13.59 -8.29 -1.53
CA THR A 23 12.41 -7.85 -0.78
C THR A 23 11.75 -9.03 -0.06
N ALA A 24 11.69 -10.20 -0.69
CA ALA A 24 11.15 -11.41 -0.08
C ALA A 24 12.00 -11.88 1.12
N LEU A 25 13.33 -11.90 0.98
CA LEU A 25 14.26 -12.28 2.06
C LEU A 25 14.18 -11.31 3.24
N LEU A 26 14.17 -9.99 2.96
CA LEU A 26 14.00 -8.98 3.99
C LEU A 26 12.64 -9.08 4.68
N GLY A 27 11.56 -9.32 3.91
CA GLY A 27 10.23 -9.54 4.46
C GLY A 27 10.17 -10.75 5.39
N PHE A 28 10.83 -11.86 5.01
CA PHE A 28 10.94 -13.05 5.85
C PHE A 28 11.72 -12.76 7.15
N ALA A 29 12.85 -12.06 7.05
CA ALA A 29 13.64 -11.67 8.21
C ALA A 29 12.86 -10.74 9.16
N ALA A 30 12.15 -9.75 8.60
CA ALA A 30 11.27 -8.85 9.35
C ALA A 30 10.17 -9.62 10.09
N ARG A 31 9.51 -10.57 9.40
CA ARG A 31 8.44 -11.40 10.00
C ARG A 31 8.99 -12.27 11.14
N LYS A 32 10.18 -12.87 10.97
CA LYS A 32 10.85 -13.62 12.03
C LYS A 32 11.18 -12.72 13.23
N LEU A 33 11.77 -11.55 13.00
CA LEU A 33 12.11 -10.61 14.06
C LEU A 33 10.88 -10.07 14.78
N PHE A 34 9.79 -9.82 14.05
CA PHE A 34 8.52 -9.40 14.62
C PHE A 34 8.03 -10.41 15.66
N ILE A 35 7.99 -11.70 15.31
CA ILE A 35 7.56 -12.76 16.25
C ILE A 35 8.49 -12.83 17.46
N LEU A 36 9.81 -12.73 17.25
CA LEU A 36 10.80 -12.84 18.33
C LEU A 36 10.79 -11.64 19.29
N ARG A 37 10.44 -10.43 18.81
CA ARG A 37 10.53 -9.18 19.59
C ARG A 37 9.20 -8.70 20.14
N LEU A 38 8.10 -8.99 19.47
CA LEU A 38 6.75 -8.61 19.87
C LEU A 38 5.99 -9.83 20.35
N ASP A 39 5.18 -10.44 19.48
CA ASP A 39 4.44 -11.68 19.73
C ASP A 39 3.83 -12.17 18.40
N GLY A 40 3.58 -13.47 18.30
CA GLY A 40 2.80 -14.06 17.21
C GLY A 40 1.35 -13.55 17.17
N ALA A 41 0.76 -13.22 18.33
CA ALA A 41 -0.59 -12.65 18.40
C ALA A 41 -0.68 -11.28 17.68
N LEU A 42 0.29 -10.40 17.90
CA LEU A 42 0.37 -9.09 17.23
C LEU A 42 0.59 -9.23 15.72
N LEU A 43 1.32 -10.26 15.29
CA LEU A 43 1.50 -10.55 13.86
C LEU A 43 0.17 -10.99 13.24
N GLY A 44 -0.59 -11.84 13.94
CA GLY A 44 -1.93 -12.23 13.52
C GLY A 44 -2.88 -11.03 13.39
N VAL A 45 -2.83 -10.08 14.32
CA VAL A 45 -3.59 -8.82 14.24
C VAL A 45 -3.16 -7.98 13.03
N ASN A 46 -1.84 -7.84 12.79
CA ASN A 46 -1.29 -7.13 11.64
C ASN A 46 -1.77 -7.72 10.31
N ASP A 47 -1.69 -9.04 10.16
CA ASP A 47 -2.15 -9.77 8.97
C ASP A 47 -3.68 -9.63 8.79
N LEU A 48 -4.44 -9.76 9.88
CA LEU A 48 -5.91 -9.62 9.86
C LEU A 48 -6.35 -8.23 9.38
N TYR A 49 -5.76 -7.16 9.92
CA TYR A 49 -6.11 -5.80 9.51
C TYR A 49 -5.73 -5.50 8.07
N THR A 50 -4.55 -5.93 7.65
CA THR A 50 -4.13 -5.85 6.25
C THR A 50 -5.12 -6.58 5.35
N GLY A 51 -5.55 -7.78 5.74
CA GLY A 51 -6.56 -8.56 5.01
C GLY A 51 -7.91 -7.85 4.91
N ILE A 52 -8.46 -7.38 6.04
CA ILE A 52 -9.76 -6.67 6.07
C ILE A 52 -9.72 -5.46 5.13
N LEU A 53 -8.69 -4.62 5.24
CA LEU A 53 -8.59 -3.42 4.40
C LEU A 53 -8.32 -3.73 2.93
N SER A 54 -7.62 -4.84 2.64
CA SER A 54 -7.46 -5.32 1.26
C SER A 54 -8.79 -5.78 0.65
N VAL A 55 -9.71 -6.32 1.44
CA VAL A 55 -11.05 -6.65 0.96
C VAL A 55 -11.86 -5.37 0.70
N LEU A 56 -11.73 -4.36 1.57
CA LEU A 56 -12.36 -3.05 1.33
C LEU A 56 -11.81 -2.36 0.07
N SER A 57 -10.54 -2.59 -0.31
CA SER A 57 -9.97 -2.05 -1.55
C SER A 57 -10.49 -2.73 -2.81
N LEU A 58 -10.81 -4.03 -2.74
CA LEU A 58 -11.48 -4.73 -3.86
C LEU A 58 -12.86 -4.14 -4.17
N ALA A 59 -13.51 -3.50 -3.18
CA ALA A 59 -14.78 -2.82 -3.36
C ALA A 59 -14.68 -1.54 -4.21
N GLU A 60 -13.49 -1.10 -4.63
CA GLU A 60 -13.32 -0.01 -5.60
C GLU A 60 -13.83 -0.35 -7.03
N LEU A 61 -14.30 -1.58 -7.28
CA LEU A 61 -14.95 -2.01 -8.53
C LEU A 61 -14.13 -1.78 -9.82
N GLY A 62 -12.80 -1.74 -9.73
CA GLY A 62 -11.94 -1.51 -10.90
C GLY A 62 -12.00 -0.08 -11.45
N ILE A 63 -12.51 0.89 -10.68
CA ILE A 63 -12.56 2.31 -11.07
C ILE A 63 -11.16 2.82 -11.47
N GLY A 64 -10.12 2.43 -10.72
CA GLY A 64 -8.74 2.83 -11.02
C GLY A 64 -8.24 2.41 -12.40
N THR A 65 -8.55 1.18 -12.83
CA THR A 65 -8.13 0.66 -14.14
C THR A 65 -8.89 1.32 -15.28
N ALA A 66 -10.21 1.49 -15.14
CA ALA A 66 -11.04 2.15 -16.14
C ALA A 66 -10.64 3.62 -16.37
N LEU A 67 -10.37 4.35 -15.28
CA LEU A 67 -9.91 5.74 -15.38
C LEU A 67 -8.50 5.85 -15.97
N ASN A 68 -7.59 4.92 -15.63
CA ASN A 68 -6.26 4.91 -16.21
C ASN A 68 -6.30 4.60 -17.72
N PHE A 69 -7.17 3.68 -18.14
CA PHE A 69 -7.38 3.39 -19.56
C PHE A 69 -7.96 4.61 -20.31
N SER A 70 -8.91 5.31 -19.69
CA SER A 70 -9.51 6.52 -20.25
C SER A 70 -8.49 7.65 -20.48
N LEU A 71 -7.38 7.67 -19.74
CA LEU A 71 -6.29 8.64 -19.92
C LEU A 71 -5.39 8.32 -21.13
N TYR A 72 -5.30 7.06 -21.59
CA TYR A 72 -4.39 6.71 -22.69
C TYR A 72 -4.72 7.45 -23.99
N LYS A 73 -6.00 7.55 -24.36
CA LYS A 73 -6.41 8.23 -25.60
C LYS A 73 -6.09 9.74 -25.59
N PRO A 74 -6.51 10.53 -24.58
CA PRO A 74 -6.16 11.95 -24.48
C PRO A 74 -4.65 12.22 -24.44
N ILE A 75 -3.87 11.34 -23.81
CA ILE A 75 -2.41 11.46 -23.76
C ILE A 75 -1.79 11.23 -25.14
N ALA A 76 -2.24 10.20 -25.86
CA ALA A 76 -1.77 9.92 -27.22
C ALA A 76 -2.12 11.06 -28.21
N GLU A 77 -3.26 11.71 -28.02
CA GLU A 77 -3.72 12.85 -28.83
C GLU A 77 -3.11 14.20 -28.38
N GLY A 78 -2.41 14.26 -27.24
CA GLY A 78 -1.86 15.50 -26.69
C GLY A 78 -2.91 16.49 -26.16
N ASP A 79 -4.14 16.04 -25.94
CA ASP A 79 -5.28 16.88 -25.54
C ASP A 79 -5.23 17.21 -24.04
N ARG A 80 -4.52 18.30 -23.71
CA ARG A 80 -4.33 18.74 -22.32
C ARG A 80 -5.62 19.09 -21.60
N GLU A 81 -6.67 19.53 -22.30
CA GLU A 81 -7.94 19.88 -21.66
C GLU A 81 -8.71 18.61 -21.25
N LYS A 82 -8.75 17.60 -22.12
CA LYS A 82 -9.33 16.30 -21.75
C LYS A 82 -8.53 15.62 -20.65
N ILE A 83 -7.18 15.68 -20.70
CA ILE A 83 -6.35 15.13 -19.61
C ILE A 83 -6.71 15.79 -18.27
N LYS A 84 -6.79 17.12 -18.21
CA LYS A 84 -7.21 17.83 -16.98
C LYS A 84 -8.58 17.39 -16.49
N SER A 85 -9.54 17.25 -17.40
CA SER A 85 -10.91 16.84 -17.08
C SER A 85 -10.98 15.40 -16.57
N CYS A 86 -10.28 14.46 -17.21
CA CYS A 86 -10.15 13.08 -16.74
C CYS A 86 -9.48 13.00 -15.37
N MET A 87 -8.41 13.79 -15.14
CA MET A 87 -7.74 13.85 -13.84
C MET A 87 -8.62 14.44 -12.73
N ALA A 88 -9.47 15.43 -13.06
CA ALA A 88 -10.44 15.98 -12.12
C ALA A 88 -11.50 14.94 -11.73
N LEU A 89 -12.00 14.17 -12.70
CA LEU A 89 -12.88 13.03 -12.45
C LEU A 89 -12.19 11.98 -11.57
N TYR A 90 -10.94 11.64 -11.88
CA TYR A 90 -10.13 10.70 -11.10
C TYR A 90 -10.04 11.12 -9.63
N LYS A 91 -9.68 12.38 -9.38
CA LYS A 91 -9.59 12.96 -8.04
C LYS A 91 -10.94 13.00 -7.32
N LYS A 92 -12.05 13.15 -8.05
CA LYS A 92 -13.40 13.13 -7.46
C LYS A 92 -13.79 11.70 -7.08
N SER A 93 -13.63 10.74 -7.98
CA SER A 93 -13.96 9.33 -7.74
C SER A 93 -13.18 8.75 -6.56
N TYR A 94 -11.86 8.98 -6.49
CA TYR A 94 -11.04 8.50 -5.38
C TYR A 94 -11.34 9.18 -4.04
N ARG A 95 -11.85 10.41 -4.04
CA ARG A 95 -12.37 11.05 -2.83
C ARG A 95 -13.68 10.41 -2.34
N VAL A 96 -14.56 10.03 -3.27
CA VAL A 96 -15.78 9.29 -2.92
C VAL A 96 -15.41 7.92 -2.36
N ILE A 97 -14.47 7.21 -2.99
CA ILE A 97 -13.97 5.93 -2.50
C ILE A 97 -13.38 6.08 -1.10
N ALA A 98 -12.48 7.06 -0.88
CA ALA A 98 -11.89 7.31 0.42
C ALA A 98 -12.96 7.52 1.51
N PHE A 99 -14.02 8.24 1.18
CA PHE A 99 -15.17 8.44 2.09
C PHE A 99 -15.94 7.14 2.35
N VAL A 100 -16.23 6.35 1.31
CA VAL A 100 -16.94 5.07 1.45
C VAL A 100 -16.11 4.07 2.27
N VAL A 101 -14.84 3.87 1.93
CA VAL A 101 -13.92 2.99 2.65
C VAL A 101 -13.73 3.45 4.09
N GLY A 102 -13.55 4.76 4.31
CA GLY A 102 -13.46 5.33 5.65
C GLY A 102 -14.73 5.08 6.47
N THR A 103 -15.91 5.29 5.89
CA THR A 103 -17.19 5.07 6.56
C THR A 103 -17.40 3.59 6.92
N ILE A 104 -17.22 2.69 5.95
CA ILE A 104 -17.35 1.24 6.17
C ILE A 104 -16.32 0.75 7.18
N GLY A 105 -15.07 1.24 7.10
CA GLY A 105 -14.01 0.91 8.05
C GLY A 105 -14.34 1.35 9.47
N VAL A 106 -14.85 2.57 9.67
CA VAL A 106 -15.29 3.03 10.99
C VAL A 106 -16.47 2.20 11.51
N LEU A 107 -17.43 1.86 10.65
CA LEU A 107 -18.56 0.99 11.02
C LEU A 107 -18.14 -0.43 11.40
N LEU A 108 -16.96 -0.89 10.96
CA LEU A 108 -16.37 -2.19 11.30
C LEU A 108 -15.79 -2.24 12.72
N ILE A 109 -15.43 -1.11 13.32
CA ILE A 109 -14.85 -1.01 14.68
C ILE A 109 -15.63 -1.81 15.73
N PRO A 110 -16.97 -1.63 15.91
CA PRO A 110 -17.72 -2.39 16.91
C PRO A 110 -17.76 -3.90 16.64
N PHE A 111 -17.51 -4.33 15.40
CA PHE A 111 -17.47 -5.74 15.02
C PHE A 111 -16.08 -6.38 15.21
N LEU A 112 -15.01 -5.59 15.39
CA LEU A 112 -13.66 -6.09 15.61
C LEU A 112 -13.59 -7.08 16.79
N LYS A 113 -14.37 -6.84 17.84
CA LYS A 113 -14.46 -7.72 19.02
C LYS A 113 -14.97 -9.14 18.70
N TYR A 114 -15.73 -9.30 17.62
CA TYR A 114 -16.23 -10.61 17.17
C TYR A 114 -15.31 -11.25 16.14
N ILE A 115 -14.58 -10.44 15.38
CA ILE A 115 -13.63 -10.90 14.35
C ILE A 115 -12.34 -11.41 15.00
N ILE A 116 -11.87 -10.72 16.04
CA ILE A 116 -10.62 -11.06 16.74
C ILE A 116 -10.95 -12.06 17.85
N LYS A 117 -10.81 -13.35 17.50
CA LYS A 117 -10.92 -14.45 18.46
C LYS A 117 -9.60 -14.56 19.21
N ASP A 118 -9.65 -14.32 20.51
CA ASP A 118 -8.52 -14.41 21.44
C ASP A 118 -7.39 -13.38 21.19
N PRO A 119 -7.59 -12.11 21.60
CA PRO A 119 -6.56 -11.06 21.46
C PRO A 119 -5.34 -11.26 22.38
N GLY A 120 -5.25 -12.38 23.12
CA GLY A 120 -4.20 -12.61 24.09
C GLY A 120 -4.17 -11.54 25.18
N LYS A 121 -2.99 -10.96 25.44
CA LYS A 121 -2.79 -9.89 26.45
C LYS A 121 -3.07 -8.47 25.93
N ILE A 122 -3.59 -8.32 24.71
CA ILE A 122 -3.77 -7.01 24.08
C ILE A 122 -5.07 -6.37 24.58
N GLY A 123 -5.00 -5.13 25.05
CA GLY A 123 -6.18 -4.37 25.47
C GLY A 123 -7.09 -4.04 24.30
N ALA A 124 -8.42 -4.08 24.50
CA ALA A 124 -9.41 -3.72 23.47
C ALA A 124 -9.21 -2.29 22.92
N ARG A 125 -8.70 -1.38 23.75
CA ARG A 125 -8.34 -0.02 23.35
C ARG A 125 -7.19 -0.01 22.35
N ASP A 126 -6.11 -0.75 22.61
CA ASP A 126 -4.95 -0.82 21.73
C ASP A 126 -5.33 -1.43 20.38
N LEU A 127 -6.13 -2.50 20.42
CA LEU A 127 -6.66 -3.17 19.24
C LEU A 127 -7.41 -2.18 18.32
N THR A 128 -8.29 -1.37 18.92
CA THR A 128 -9.03 -0.33 18.19
C THR A 128 -8.09 0.73 17.62
N LEU A 129 -7.09 1.18 18.40
CA LEU A 129 -6.13 2.19 17.94
C LEU A 129 -5.26 1.68 16.80
N TYR A 130 -4.78 0.44 16.86
CA TYR A 130 -4.06 -0.19 15.76
C TYR A 130 -4.91 -0.21 14.49
N TYR A 131 -6.16 -0.65 14.59
CA TYR A 131 -7.07 -0.65 13.45
C TYR A 131 -7.27 0.77 12.87
N CYS A 132 -7.43 1.79 13.71
CA CYS A 132 -7.57 3.17 13.25
C CYS A 132 -6.34 3.67 12.49
N ILE A 133 -5.11 3.30 12.90
CA ILE A 133 -3.88 3.64 12.17
C ILE A 133 -3.89 2.99 10.78
N PHE A 134 -4.24 1.70 10.72
CA PHE A 134 -4.37 0.97 9.47
C PHE A 134 -5.41 1.59 8.53
N LEU A 135 -6.60 1.91 9.07
CA LEU A 135 -7.69 2.53 8.31
C LEU A 135 -7.27 3.92 7.79
N PHE A 136 -6.61 4.73 8.62
CA PHE A 136 -6.12 6.04 8.24
C PHE A 136 -5.13 5.98 7.08
N ASN A 137 -4.16 5.04 7.14
CA ASN A 137 -3.21 4.81 6.05
C ASN A 137 -3.96 4.45 4.76
N SER A 138 -4.88 3.49 4.82
CA SER A 138 -5.64 3.05 3.65
C SER A 138 -6.46 4.19 3.04
N VAL A 139 -7.19 4.95 3.85
CA VAL A 139 -7.98 6.11 3.40
C VAL A 139 -7.09 7.17 2.75
N THR A 140 -5.94 7.46 3.34
CA THR A 140 -5.00 8.45 2.81
C THR A 140 -4.41 8.03 1.47
N SER A 141 -4.06 6.75 1.30
CA SER A 141 -3.58 6.22 0.02
C SER A 141 -4.56 6.46 -1.13
N TYR A 142 -5.88 6.35 -0.89
CA TYR A 142 -6.88 6.68 -1.91
C TYR A 142 -6.91 8.16 -2.28
N LEU A 143 -6.72 9.06 -1.31
CA LEU A 143 -6.71 10.50 -1.57
C LEU A 143 -5.55 10.93 -2.49
N VAL A 144 -4.43 10.20 -2.47
CA VAL A 144 -3.25 10.49 -3.30
C VAL A 144 -3.15 9.63 -4.56
N ALA A 145 -3.94 8.56 -4.69
CA ALA A 145 -3.90 7.61 -5.82
C ALA A 145 -3.96 8.28 -7.20
N TYR A 146 -4.77 9.35 -7.34
CA TYR A 146 -4.90 10.07 -8.60
C TYR A 146 -3.56 10.62 -9.14
N LYS A 147 -2.62 11.00 -8.25
CA LYS A 147 -1.31 11.53 -8.65
C LYS A 147 -0.48 10.48 -9.38
N TYR A 148 -0.54 9.22 -8.92
CA TYR A 148 0.20 8.11 -9.51
C TYR A 148 -0.40 7.63 -10.83
N SER A 149 -1.71 7.78 -11.02
CA SER A 149 -2.35 7.33 -12.27
C SER A 149 -1.86 8.11 -13.50
N LEU A 150 -1.60 9.42 -13.38
CA LEU A 150 -1.10 10.20 -14.52
C LEU A 150 0.27 9.69 -14.99
N VAL A 151 1.17 9.41 -14.06
CA VAL A 151 2.51 8.87 -14.36
C VAL A 151 2.44 7.52 -15.06
N ASN A 152 1.49 6.67 -14.65
CA ASN A 152 1.24 5.39 -15.33
C ASN A 152 0.67 5.56 -16.73
N ALA A 153 -0.30 6.46 -16.88
CA ALA A 153 -0.93 6.72 -18.16
C ALA A 153 0.06 7.26 -19.21
N GLU A 154 1.08 8.01 -18.77
CA GLU A 154 2.21 8.46 -19.60
C GLU A 154 3.24 7.36 -19.94
N GLN A 155 2.93 6.08 -19.69
CA GLN A 155 3.83 4.92 -19.87
C GLN A 155 5.12 5.00 -19.04
N ARG A 156 5.17 5.84 -18.01
CA ARG A 156 6.29 5.94 -17.07
C ARG A 156 6.10 5.06 -15.83
N GLY A 157 5.37 3.97 -15.98
CA GLY A 157 5.09 3.01 -14.90
C GLY A 157 6.36 2.44 -14.26
N TYR A 158 7.48 2.36 -14.98
CA TYR A 158 8.78 1.99 -14.41
C TYR A 158 9.24 2.91 -13.28
N ILE A 159 8.87 4.20 -13.32
CA ILE A 159 9.16 5.17 -12.25
C ILE A 159 8.36 4.78 -11.00
N GLN A 160 7.07 4.48 -11.15
CA GLN A 160 6.25 4.04 -10.02
C GLN A 160 6.78 2.73 -9.45
N THR A 161 7.06 1.72 -10.28
CA THR A 161 7.61 0.43 -9.82
C THR A 161 8.91 0.62 -9.05
N ASN A 162 9.82 1.46 -9.54
CA ASN A 162 11.07 1.76 -8.85
C ASN A 162 10.83 2.47 -7.51
N ILE A 163 9.98 3.50 -7.48
CA ILE A 163 9.61 4.21 -6.25
C ILE A 163 9.02 3.22 -5.24
N THR A 164 8.01 2.43 -5.63
CA THR A 164 7.39 1.43 -4.75
C THR A 164 8.40 0.41 -4.23
N THR A 165 9.33 -0.05 -5.06
CA THR A 165 10.37 -1.00 -4.64
C THR A 165 11.31 -0.37 -3.61
N VAL A 166 11.79 0.85 -3.88
CA VAL A 166 12.68 1.58 -2.96
C VAL A 166 11.97 1.91 -1.66
N THR A 167 10.76 2.45 -1.71
CA THR A 167 9.94 2.75 -0.52
C THR A 167 9.69 1.48 0.31
N LYS A 168 9.44 0.33 -0.33
CA LYS A 168 9.24 -0.94 0.38
C LYS A 168 10.52 -1.44 1.05
N LEU A 169 11.66 -1.35 0.37
CA LEU A 169 12.96 -1.68 0.98
C LEU A 169 13.24 -0.79 2.20
N ILE A 170 13.05 0.53 2.07
CA ILE A 170 13.23 1.49 3.17
C ILE A 170 12.27 1.17 4.32
N SER A 171 10.99 0.91 4.03
CA SER A 171 9.98 0.59 5.03
C SER A 171 10.36 -0.65 5.84
N VAL A 172 10.71 -1.74 5.16
CA VAL A 172 11.08 -3.00 5.82
C VAL A 172 12.37 -2.84 6.63
N SER A 173 13.38 -2.14 6.10
CA SER A 173 14.62 -1.86 6.83
C SER A 173 14.38 -1.00 8.07
N ALA A 174 13.58 0.06 7.96
CA ALA A 174 13.23 0.94 9.08
C ALA A 174 12.42 0.18 10.15
N GLN A 175 11.45 -0.63 9.73
CA GLN A 175 10.68 -1.50 10.63
C GLN A 175 11.58 -2.47 11.40
N ILE A 176 12.55 -3.11 10.73
CA ILE A 176 13.53 -3.98 11.39
C ILE A 176 14.32 -3.19 12.44
N ALA A 177 14.81 -1.99 12.11
CA ALA A 177 15.56 -1.16 13.05
C ALA A 177 14.74 -0.78 14.29
N VAL A 178 13.47 -0.41 14.09
CA VAL A 178 12.53 -0.09 15.18
C VAL A 178 12.26 -1.31 16.06
N LEU A 179 12.04 -2.49 15.47
CA LEU A 179 11.84 -3.73 16.22
C LEU A 179 13.07 -4.09 17.08
N PHE A 180 14.28 -3.80 16.60
CA PHE A 180 15.50 -3.99 17.40
C PHE A 180 15.61 -3.02 18.57
N ALA A 181 15.24 -1.74 18.37
CA ALA A 181 15.46 -0.67 19.33
C ALA A 181 14.39 -0.60 20.43
N THR A 182 13.11 -0.76 20.08
CA THR A 182 11.99 -0.46 20.99
C THR A 182 11.09 -1.64 21.31
N SER A 183 11.08 -2.71 20.51
CA SER A 183 10.09 -3.80 20.61
C SER A 183 8.65 -3.28 20.81
N ASN A 184 8.29 -2.17 20.14
CA ASN A 184 6.99 -1.51 20.33
C ASN A 184 6.18 -1.54 19.03
N PHE A 185 4.97 -2.11 19.12
CA PHE A 185 4.11 -2.26 17.95
C PHE A 185 3.57 -0.92 17.42
N TYR A 186 3.31 0.08 18.27
CA TYR A 186 2.92 1.41 17.79
C TYR A 186 4.03 2.05 16.95
N ALA A 187 5.28 1.95 17.39
CA ALA A 187 6.42 2.49 16.65
C ALA A 187 6.59 1.77 15.30
N TYR A 188 6.39 0.44 15.28
CA TYR A 188 6.38 -0.35 14.05
C TYR A 188 5.31 0.15 13.06
N LEU A 189 4.06 0.34 13.51
CA LEU A 189 2.96 0.82 12.67
C LEU A 189 3.16 2.26 12.19
N LEU A 190 3.62 3.15 13.06
CA LEU A 190 3.84 4.55 12.69
C LEU A 190 4.99 4.72 11.70
N THR A 191 6.00 3.86 11.76
CA THR A 191 7.10 3.84 10.78
C THR A 191 6.56 3.49 9.39
N ASP A 192 5.68 2.49 9.30
CA ASP A 192 5.03 2.14 8.04
C ASP A 192 4.16 3.28 7.52
N ALA A 193 3.33 3.85 8.40
CA ALA A 193 2.47 4.98 8.09
C ALA A 193 3.25 6.19 7.54
N ALA A 194 4.36 6.55 8.20
CA ALA A 194 5.16 7.71 7.83
C ALA A 194 5.90 7.56 6.51
N ILE A 195 6.28 6.34 6.13
CA ILE A 195 7.05 6.08 4.90
C ILE A 195 6.12 5.87 3.69
N GLN A 196 4.90 5.37 3.91
CA GLN A 196 3.94 5.12 2.83
C GLN A 196 3.05 6.32 2.49
N LEU A 197 2.95 7.34 3.36
CA LEU A 197 2.25 8.61 3.11
C LEU A 197 3.03 9.54 2.15
#